data_AF-A0A9D4PWP0-F1
#
_entry.id   AF-A0A9D4PWP0-F1
#
_cell.length_a   1.000
_cell.length_b   1.000
_cell.length_c   1.000
_cell.angle_alpha   90.00
_cell.angle_beta   90.00
_cell.angle_gamma   90.00
#
_symmetry.space_group_name_H-M   'P 1'
#
loop_
_entity.id
_entity.type
_entity.pdbx_description
1 polymer ?
#
loop_
_entity_poly.entity_id
_entity_poly.type
_entity_poly.pdbx_seq_one_letter_code
_entity_poly.pdbx_strand_id
1 'polypeptide(L)' 'MNRCAPELYSDKCKFCNNRADLSHMLWACSEAPMRAEFPDERGWKAALLSSDSQLQARLVRQAEDAARTHGIMADV' A
#
# COMPACT_ATOMS: atom_id res chain seq x y z
N MET A 1 15.99 -4.61 -16.61
CA MET A 1 16.35 -5.72 -15.69
C MET A 1 16.14 -5.23 -14.26
N ASN A 2 14.93 -5.36 -13.71
CA ASN A 2 14.66 -5.01 -12.31
C ASN A 2 14.83 -6.27 -11.47
N ARG A 3 15.92 -6.33 -10.70
CA ARG A 3 16.12 -7.35 -9.68
C ARG A 3 15.21 -6.98 -8.51
N CYS A 4 14.03 -7.60 -8.43
CA CYS A 4 13.36 -7.71 -7.15
C CYS A 4 14.30 -8.50 -6.24
N ALA A 5 14.79 -7.89 -5.16
CA ALA A 5 15.67 -8.54 -4.20
C ALA A 5 14.82 -9.05 -3.03
N PRO A 6 14.26 -10.28 -3.11
CA PRO A 6 13.42 -10.84 -2.05
C PRO A 6 14.17 -11.01 -0.72
N GLU A 7 15.50 -11.10 -0.76
CA GLU A 7 16.35 -11.21 0.42
C GLU A 7 16.46 -9.88 1.20
N LEU A 8 16.19 -8.74 0.56
CA LEU A 8 16.33 -7.41 1.18
C LEU A 8 15.03 -6.92 1.81
N TYR A 9 13.88 -7.42 1.35
CA TYR A 9 12.58 -6.93 1.77
C TYR A 9 11.70 -8.09 2.22
N SER A 10 11.32 -8.07 3.50
CA SER A 10 10.31 -8.96 4.05
C SER A 10 8.97 -8.68 3.38
N ASP A 11 8.31 -9.72 2.89
CA ASP A 11 6.93 -9.63 2.40
C ASP A 11 5.90 -9.60 3.55
N LYS A 12 6.37 -9.56 4.79
CA LYS A 12 5.54 -9.56 6.00
C LYS A 12 5.28 -8.16 6.54
N CYS A 13 4.06 -7.99 7.05
CA CYS A 13 3.56 -6.82 7.76
C CYS A 13 4.30 -6.68 9.08
N LYS A 14 4.93 -5.53 9.31
CA LYS A 14 5.64 -5.29 10.57
C LYS A 14 4.74 -5.22 11.81
N PHE A 15 3.42 -5.07 11.65
CA PHE A 15 2.47 -4.94 12.75
C PHE A 15 1.84 -6.26 13.18
N CYS A 16 1.46 -7.13 12.23
CA CYS A 16 0.78 -8.39 12.53
C CYS A 16 1.43 -9.63 11.90
N ASN A 17 2.55 -9.47 11.21
CA ASN A 17 3.35 -10.54 10.59
C ASN A 17 2.66 -11.32 9.44
N ASN A 18 1.45 -10.94 9.05
CA ASN A 18 0.79 -11.44 7.83
C ASN A 18 1.47 -10.91 6.57
N ARG A 19 1.13 -11.47 5.40
CA ARG A 19 1.62 -10.94 4.12
C ARG A 19 1.19 -9.50 3.93
N ALA A 20 2.12 -8.61 3.67
CA ALA A 20 1.87 -7.19 3.49
C ALA A 20 1.76 -6.81 2.01
N ASP A 21 0.68 -7.25 1.40
CA ASP A 21 0.23 -6.68 0.14
C ASP A 21 -0.58 -5.39 0.35
N LEU A 22 -0.87 -4.70 -0.75
CA LEU A 22 -1.63 -3.45 -0.74
C LEU A 22 -2.94 -3.60 0.04
N SER A 23 -3.66 -4.70 -0.18
CA SER A 23 -4.97 -4.90 0.43
C SER A 23 -4.89 -5.11 1.93
N HIS A 24 -3.87 -5.84 2.38
CA HIS A 24 -3.56 -5.97 3.80
C HIS A 24 -3.20 -4.62 4.42
N MET A 25 -2.27 -3.88 3.80
CA MET A 25 -1.75 -2.62 4.34
C MET A 25 -2.80 -1.52 4.45
N LEU A 26 -3.76 -1.48 3.51
CA LEU A 26 -4.75 -0.40 3.42
C LEU A 26 -6.07 -0.71 4.12
N TRP A 27 -6.51 -1.98 4.11
CA TRP A 27 -7.86 -2.34 4.57
C TRP A 27 -7.88 -3.43 5.64
N ALA A 28 -7.04 -4.46 5.54
CA ALA A 28 -7.19 -5.65 6.39
C ALA A 28 -6.38 -5.61 7.70
N CYS A 29 -5.30 -4.83 7.78
CA CYS A 29 -4.46 -4.79 8.98
C CYS A 29 -5.13 -3.98 10.09
N SER A 30 -5.63 -4.65 11.14
CA SER A 30 -6.24 -4.02 12.32
C SER A 30 -5.27 -3.16 13.13
N GLU A 31 -3.99 -3.52 13.09
CA GLU A 31 -2.90 -2.90 13.85
C GLU A 31 -2.21 -1.75 13.08
N ALA A 32 -2.59 -1.51 11.83
CA ALA A 32 -1.97 -0.45 11.04
C ALA A 32 -2.47 0.93 11.51
N PRO A 33 -1.58 1.93 11.65
CA PRO A 33 -1.95 3.28 12.10
C PRO A 33 -2.64 4.12 11.02
N MET A 34 -2.64 3.64 9.77
CA MET A 34 -3.21 4.32 8.62
C MET A 34 -4.45 3.57 8.13
N ARG A 35 -5.49 4.31 7.74
CA ARG A 35 -6.66 3.78 7.04
C ARG A 35 -6.76 4.38 5.64
N ALA A 36 -7.20 3.56 4.70
CA ALA A 36 -7.45 3.99 3.33
C ALA A 36 -8.55 5.05 3.25
N GLU A 37 -8.46 5.92 2.24
CA GLU A 37 -9.48 6.93 1.94
C GLU A 37 -10.79 6.27 1.45
N PHE A 38 -10.65 5.11 0.78
CA PHE A 38 -11.76 4.27 0.34
C PHE A 38 -11.89 3.03 1.23
N PRO A 39 -13.11 2.57 1.54
CA PRO A 39 -13.34 1.45 2.44
C PRO A 39 -12.92 0.09 1.84
N ASP A 40 -12.80 0.00 0.51
CA ASP A 40 -12.44 -1.21 -0.20
C ASP A 40 -11.60 -0.94 -1.47
N GLU A 41 -11.00 -2.02 -1.97
CA GLU A 41 -10.15 -2.01 -3.16
C GLU A 41 -10.90 -1.62 -4.44
N ARG A 42 -12.21 -1.90 -4.52
CA ARG A 42 -13.00 -1.64 -5.73
C ARG A 42 -13.23 -0.14 -5.91
N GLY A 43 -13.63 0.56 -4.86
CA GLY A 43 -13.79 2.01 -4.86
C GLY A 43 -12.46 2.71 -5.13
N TRP A 44 -11.39 2.23 -4.52
CA TRP A 44 -10.04 2.75 -4.74
C TRP A 44 -9.57 2.61 -6.20
N LYS A 45 -9.75 1.43 -6.80
CA LYS A 45 -9.43 1.21 -8.22
C LYS A 45 -10.30 2.04 -9.15
N ALA A 46 -11.60 2.18 -8.87
CA ALA A 46 -12.47 3.02 -9.68
C ALA A 46 -12.04 4.49 -9.64
N ALA A 47 -11.65 4.99 -8.47
CA ALA A 47 -11.13 6.34 -8.30
C ALA A 47 -9.80 6.55 -9.04
N LEU A 48 -8.91 5.56 -9.04
CA LEU A 48 -7.68 5.59 -9.84
C LEU A 48 -7.95 5.65 -11.35
N LEU A 49 -9.02 5.04 -11.83
CA LEU A 49 -9.40 5.06 -13.24
C LEU A 49 -10.19 6.31 -13.65
N SER A 50 -10.49 7.20 -12.70
CA SER A 50 -11.17 8.47 -12.97
C SER A 50 -10.27 9.45 -13.74
N SER A 51 -10.84 10.53 -14.25
CA SER A 51 -10.06 11.61 -14.89
C SER A 51 -9.53 12.66 -13.90
N ASP A 52 -9.75 12.48 -12.60
CA ASP A 52 -9.23 13.38 -11.56
C ASP A 52 -7.79 13.00 -11.21
N SER A 53 -6.84 13.73 -11.80
CA SER A 53 -5.40 13.52 -11.58
C SER A 53 -4.95 13.85 -10.16
N GLN A 54 -5.62 14.78 -9.47
CA GLN A 54 -5.30 15.09 -8.08
C GLN A 54 -5.71 13.96 -7.17
N LEU A 55 -6.90 13.39 -7.39
CA LEU A 55 -7.36 12.20 -6.67
C LEU A 55 -6.42 11.02 -6.90
N GLN A 56 -6.06 10.73 -8.16
CA GLN A 56 -5.11 9.67 -8.49
C GLN A 56 -3.78 9.82 -7.73
N ALA A 57 -3.19 11.02 -7.74
CA ALA A 57 -1.93 11.29 -7.07
C ALA A 57 -2.02 11.09 -5.55
N ARG A 58 -3.14 11.48 -4.92
CA ARG A 58 -3.37 11.23 -3.48
C ARG A 58 -3.44 9.73 -3.18
N LEU A 59 -4.14 8.96 -4.01
CA LEU A 59 -4.29 7.51 -3.82
C LEU A 59 -2.97 6.76 -3.99
N VAL A 60 -2.14 7.16 -4.96
CA VAL A 60 -0.78 6.62 -5.12
C VAL A 60 0.08 6.94 -3.90
N ARG A 61 0.08 8.20 -3.43
CA ARG A 61 0.83 8.59 -2.23
C ARG A 61 0.37 7.83 -0.98
N GLN A 62 -0.92 7.60 -0.82
CA GLN A 62 -1.45 6.79 0.27
C GLN A 62 -0.92 5.35 0.23
N ALA A 63 -0.86 4.73 -0.95
CA ALA A 63 -0.28 3.39 -1.10
C ALA A 63 1.21 3.37 -0.77
N GLU A 64 1.97 4.38 -1.19
CA GLU A 64 3.38 4.52 -0.87
C GLU A 64 3.62 4.75 0.63
N ASP A 65 2.84 5.62 1.27
CA ASP A 65 2.91 5.87 2.72
C ASP A 65 2.55 4.63 3.52
N ALA A 66 1.56 3.85 3.06
CA ALA A 66 1.23 2.57 3.65
C ALA A 66 2.43 1.61 3.54
N ALA A 67 3.07 1.51 2.37
CA ALA A 67 4.27 0.69 2.18
C ALA A 67 5.45 1.14 3.07
N ARG A 68 5.72 2.45 3.18
CA ARG A 68 6.71 3.00 4.14
C ARG A 68 6.39 2.60 5.56
N THR A 69 5.14 2.80 5.94
CA THR A 69 4.66 2.49 7.28
C THR A 69 4.76 1.01 7.56
N HIS A 70 4.69 0.14 6.57
CA HIS A 70 4.85 -1.31 6.73
C HIS A 70 6.29 -1.81 6.50
N GLY A 71 7.22 -0.94 6.12
CA GLY A 71 8.64 -1.27 5.96
C GLY A 71 8.98 -2.01 4.67
N ILE A 72 8.18 -1.86 3.62
CA ILE A 72 8.26 -2.65 2.37
C ILE A 72 8.82 -1.83 1.19
N MET A 73 9.17 -0.56 1.40
CA MET A 73 9.72 0.24 0.29
C MET A 73 11.11 -0.24 -0.10
N ALA A 74 11.28 -0.46 -1.40
CA ALA A 74 12.61 -0.45 -2.01
C ALA A 74 13.17 0.98 -1.90
N ASP A 75 14.36 1.11 -1.31
CA ASP A 75 15.15 2.35 -1.45
C ASP A 75 15.42 2.50 -2.96
N VAL A 76 15.03 3.65 -3.51
CA VAL A 76 15.26 4.00 -4.93
C VAL A 76 16.35 5.05 -5.01
#